data_AF-A0A554FQE8-F1
#
_entry.id   AF-A0A554FQE8-F1
#
_cell.length_a   1.000
_cell.length_b   1.000
_cell.length_c   1.000
_cell.angle_alpha   90.00
_cell.angle_beta   90.00
_cell.angle_gamma   90.00
#
_symmetry.space_group_name_H-M   'P 1'
#
loop_
_entity.id
_entity.type
_entity.pdbx_description
1 polymer ?
#
loop_
_entity_poly.entity_id
_entity_poly.type
_entity_poly.pdbx_seq_one_letter_code
_entity_poly.pdbx_strand_id
1 'polypeptide(L)'
;MHQTWKAAIAAATVMVGGAAQAHDFVALKLVNGYQTLDITSYPTTVNFTTVALNSHPTLPSTLLTATDPLLTPSGWTFTPPLPQSVPVDGNLISYYSFTINSFDDCVALGNADDDPTTPGPLPNAAFTNTFFATWDSGTAQSSVKVTCKPANTLPCDNSLFYSDSGLGLPNTTLSRMNPATAALTPFSTANIFYSATAFNHLDGYIYAIDNTLPVKNLVRIGADGVATIVGPLPQLNLLNTYPAGTVLSDGTYLIFSGPGFGVIPSYARINLTTGTVINAGAAPTLASILDFATNPLDGQVYGYNQVTHRMTRFDPNTGNTTDYGPIGPPDGLTGLPALYFTTTAAAFDAAGTLYVYGNQLTGLLHPINTLYTVNVTTGVFTAVATGAVSLNGNENFASCPFPSALEKSATRNEGFFKTHEEALSACLSNGGSIDLGRLGTVNSVEEAMGVLWLSPSATQQRVPRTEEQSLRVKLGRQSLTATCNSRLFGAATQPGVERARRAMDSGTREDMEAQLTELRALNDKGSRYALPMSFNGGPASASHALSIAREPKSSL
;
A
#
# COMPACT_ATOMS: atom_id res chain seq x y z
N MET A 1 10.34 7.34 29.78
CA MET A 1 9.15 6.58 29.31
C MET A 1 9.30 5.07 29.57
N HIS A 2 9.49 4.60 30.82
CA HIS A 2 9.78 3.18 31.11
C HIS A 2 8.63 2.39 31.77
N GLN A 3 7.40 2.94 31.85
CA GLN A 3 6.33 2.37 32.69
C GLN A 3 5.27 1.54 31.93
N THR A 4 5.13 1.65 30.62
CA THR A 4 4.03 1.00 29.87
C THR A 4 4.25 -0.49 29.56
N TRP A 5 5.50 -0.96 29.44
CA TRP A 5 5.80 -2.35 29.06
C TRP A 5 5.55 -3.40 30.16
N LYS A 6 5.63 -3.00 31.45
CA LYS A 6 5.38 -3.93 32.57
C LYS A 6 3.92 -4.41 32.62
N ALA A 7 2.98 -3.61 32.11
CA ALA A 7 1.55 -3.97 32.09
C ALA A 7 1.23 -5.10 31.09
N ALA A 8 1.94 -5.14 29.94
CA ALA A 8 1.75 -6.19 28.93
C ALA A 8 2.27 -7.56 29.41
N ILE A 9 3.35 -7.58 30.22
CA ILE A 9 3.93 -8.82 30.76
C ILE A 9 3.16 -9.31 32.01
N ALA A 10 2.64 -8.40 32.83
CA ALA A 10 1.90 -8.75 34.05
C ALA A 10 0.52 -9.40 33.78
N ALA A 11 -0.10 -9.14 32.62
CA ALA A 11 -1.37 -9.77 32.25
C ALA A 11 -1.21 -11.27 31.90
N ALA A 12 0.00 -11.72 31.53
CA ALA A 12 0.26 -13.10 31.15
C ALA A 12 0.52 -14.04 32.36
N THR A 13 0.80 -13.50 33.54
CA THR A 13 1.44 -14.25 34.65
C THR A 13 0.52 -14.68 35.79
N VAL A 14 -0.79 -14.38 35.77
CA VAL A 14 -1.66 -14.69 36.91
C VAL A 14 -2.89 -15.47 36.47
N MET A 15 -2.90 -16.77 36.83
CA MET A 15 -4.01 -17.74 36.89
C MET A 15 -4.05 -18.83 35.81
N VAL A 16 -3.27 -19.90 35.99
CA VAL A 16 -3.52 -21.20 35.32
C VAL A 16 -3.35 -22.36 36.31
N GLY A 17 -4.48 -22.86 36.81
CA GLY A 17 -4.58 -24.19 37.41
C GLY A 17 -5.10 -25.18 36.37
N GLY A 18 -4.21 -25.77 35.57
CA GLY A 18 -4.55 -26.76 34.55
C GLY A 18 -3.28 -27.28 33.87
N ALA A 19 -2.95 -28.55 34.10
CA ALA A 19 -1.64 -29.13 33.78
C ALA A 19 -1.37 -29.25 32.26
N ALA A 20 -0.49 -28.39 31.73
CA ALA A 20 0.28 -28.66 30.51
C ALA A 20 1.53 -29.50 30.87
N GLN A 21 1.74 -30.63 30.18
CA GLN A 21 2.92 -31.49 30.35
C GLN A 21 3.97 -31.34 29.22
N ALA A 22 3.85 -30.32 28.38
CA ALA A 22 4.85 -30.02 27.35
C ALA A 22 5.68 -28.80 27.78
N HIS A 23 7.00 -28.90 27.68
CA HIS A 23 7.97 -27.83 27.96
C HIS A 23 7.89 -26.73 26.90
N ASP A 24 6.77 -26.01 26.83
CA ASP A 24 6.49 -25.07 25.74
C ASP A 24 7.01 -23.65 26.03
N PHE A 25 7.49 -22.97 24.99
CA PHE A 25 7.80 -21.54 25.02
C PHE A 25 6.75 -20.72 24.28
N VAL A 26 6.51 -19.50 24.78
CA VAL A 26 5.84 -18.44 24.05
C VAL A 26 6.89 -17.45 23.57
N ALA A 27 6.88 -17.16 22.27
CA ALA A 27 7.72 -16.12 21.69
C ALA A 27 6.93 -14.81 21.61
N LEU A 28 7.58 -13.69 21.92
CA LEU A 28 7.06 -12.34 21.67
C LEU A 28 8.14 -11.51 21.01
N LYS A 29 7.72 -10.67 20.06
CA LYS A 29 8.57 -9.70 19.40
C LYS A 29 7.84 -8.37 19.28
N LEU A 30 8.55 -7.28 19.54
CA LEU A 30 8.06 -5.91 19.45
C LEU A 30 9.08 -5.05 18.72
N VAL A 31 8.60 -4.03 18.00
CA VAL A 31 9.39 -2.97 17.37
C VAL A 31 8.90 -1.63 17.92
N ASN A 32 9.78 -0.85 18.53
CA ASN A 32 9.45 0.37 19.29
C ASN A 32 8.32 0.16 20.32
N GLY A 33 8.18 -1.06 20.85
CA GLY A 33 7.13 -1.43 21.81
C GLY A 33 5.80 -1.90 21.19
N TYR A 34 5.69 -1.96 19.86
CA TYR A 34 4.48 -2.35 19.13
C TYR A 34 4.71 -3.60 18.27
N GLN A 35 3.64 -4.30 17.88
CA GLN A 35 3.73 -5.40 16.91
C GLN A 35 3.72 -4.91 15.45
N THR A 36 3.28 -3.68 15.22
CA THR A 36 3.25 -3.02 13.92
C THR A 36 3.82 -1.61 14.03
N LEU A 37 4.65 -1.20 13.08
CA LEU A 37 5.19 0.16 13.02
C LEU A 37 5.07 0.70 11.59
N ASP A 38 4.44 1.87 11.45
CA ASP A 38 4.45 2.62 10.20
C ASP A 38 5.61 3.64 10.23
N ILE A 39 6.48 3.56 9.22
CA ILE A 39 7.55 4.54 8.99
C ILE A 39 7.10 5.45 7.85
N THR A 40 7.02 6.75 8.13
CA THR A 40 6.62 7.78 7.16
C THR A 40 7.71 8.82 6.92
N SER A 41 8.86 8.67 7.55
CA SER A 41 9.99 9.59 7.48
C SER A 41 11.31 8.84 7.61
N TYR A 42 12.33 9.28 6.87
CA TYR A 42 13.66 8.68 6.82
C TYR A 42 14.74 9.76 6.97
N PRO A 43 15.92 9.47 7.57
CA PRO A 43 16.27 8.22 8.25
C PRO A 43 15.48 8.03 9.56
N THR A 44 15.29 6.79 10.00
CA THR A 44 14.66 6.46 11.28
C THR A 44 15.32 5.29 11.99
N THR A 45 15.37 5.30 13.33
CA THR A 45 15.91 4.20 14.14
C THR A 45 14.77 3.38 14.75
N VAL A 46 14.79 2.07 14.54
CA VAL A 46 13.84 1.10 15.08
C VAL A 46 14.49 0.24 16.16
N ASN A 47 13.76 -0.02 17.24
CA ASN A 47 14.25 -0.81 18.39
C ASN A 47 13.45 -2.09 18.53
N PHE A 48 14.08 -3.23 18.28
CA PHE A 48 13.48 -4.54 18.43
C PHE A 48 13.66 -5.08 19.84
N THR A 49 12.59 -5.66 20.39
CA THR A 49 12.59 -6.41 21.65
C THR A 49 12.09 -7.82 21.35
N THR A 50 12.86 -8.85 21.70
CA THR A 50 12.45 -10.25 21.60
C THR A 50 12.38 -10.87 22.99
N VAL A 51 11.37 -11.71 23.22
CA VAL A 51 11.13 -12.39 24.50
C VAL A 51 10.82 -13.86 24.23
N ALA A 52 11.46 -14.75 24.99
CA ALA A 52 11.08 -16.15 25.09
C ALA A 52 10.60 -16.42 26.53
N LEU A 53 9.31 -16.69 26.69
CA LEU A 53 8.65 -16.95 27.97
C LEU A 53 8.42 -18.45 28.13
N ASN A 54 8.89 -19.02 29.25
CA ASN A 54 8.55 -20.40 29.58
C ASN A 54 7.07 -20.47 29.99
N SER A 55 6.28 -21.28 29.29
CA SER A 55 4.84 -21.46 29.56
C SER A 55 4.54 -22.74 30.33
N HIS A 56 5.55 -23.54 30.66
CA HIS A 56 5.37 -24.75 31.43
C HIS A 56 5.00 -24.41 32.89
N PRO A 57 3.88 -24.94 33.44
CA PRO A 57 3.31 -24.48 34.71
C PRO A 57 4.10 -24.91 35.95
N THR A 58 4.92 -25.96 35.87
CA THR A 58 5.56 -26.55 37.06
C THR A 58 7.04 -26.93 36.92
N LEU A 59 7.65 -26.81 35.73
CA LEU A 59 9.01 -27.23 35.46
C LEU A 59 9.76 -26.19 34.62
N PRO A 60 11.08 -26.06 34.80
CA PRO A 60 11.90 -25.26 33.90
C PRO A 60 11.91 -25.86 32.49
N SER A 61 12.10 -25.02 31.48
CA SER A 61 12.23 -25.43 30.08
C SER A 61 13.56 -24.92 29.53
N THR A 62 14.19 -25.70 28.64
CA THR A 62 15.48 -25.31 28.03
C THR A 62 15.23 -24.71 26.66
N LEU A 63 15.58 -23.44 26.47
CA LEU A 63 15.59 -22.80 25.17
C LEU A 63 16.88 -23.21 24.44
N LEU A 64 16.73 -23.94 23.35
CA LEU A 64 17.86 -24.50 22.60
C LEU A 64 18.42 -23.50 21.59
N THR A 65 17.54 -22.90 20.78
CA THR A 65 17.94 -21.89 19.79
C THR A 65 16.96 -20.72 19.74
N ALA A 66 17.48 -19.57 19.35
CA ALA A 66 16.72 -18.35 19.14
C ALA A 66 17.33 -17.61 17.95
N THR A 67 16.53 -17.39 16.89
CA THR A 67 17.03 -16.86 15.63
C THR A 67 16.15 -15.73 15.10
N ASP A 68 16.81 -14.78 14.43
CA ASP A 68 16.19 -13.70 13.68
C ASP A 68 16.88 -13.60 12.31
N PRO A 69 16.42 -14.38 11.32
CA PRO A 69 17.12 -14.51 10.04
C PRO A 69 17.32 -13.17 9.31
N LEU A 70 16.38 -12.24 9.42
CA LEU A 70 16.45 -10.94 8.74
C LEU A 70 17.46 -9.98 9.39
N LEU A 71 17.55 -9.94 10.72
CA LEU A 71 18.46 -9.01 11.42
C LEU A 71 19.85 -9.61 11.67
N THR A 72 20.01 -10.94 11.60
CA THR A 72 21.30 -11.61 11.80
C THR A 72 22.41 -11.09 10.87
N PRO A 73 22.18 -10.89 9.56
CA PRO A 73 23.17 -10.27 8.65
C PRO A 73 23.61 -8.86 9.08
N SER A 74 22.79 -8.16 9.84
CA SER A 74 23.07 -6.81 10.38
C SER A 74 23.72 -6.85 11.78
N GLY A 75 24.09 -8.04 12.27
CA GLY A 75 24.79 -8.21 13.55
C GLY A 75 23.87 -8.48 14.74
N TRP A 76 22.58 -8.80 14.53
CA TRP A 76 21.72 -9.26 15.61
C TRP A 76 22.22 -10.57 16.20
N THR A 77 22.23 -10.67 17.52
CA THR A 77 22.49 -11.91 18.27
C THR A 77 21.57 -11.97 19.48
N PHE A 78 21.12 -13.17 19.86
CA PHE A 78 20.29 -13.35 21.04
C PHE A 78 21.14 -13.27 22.31
N THR A 79 20.73 -12.44 23.26
CA THR A 79 21.38 -12.30 24.58
C THR A 79 20.38 -12.69 25.67
N PRO A 80 20.73 -13.59 26.61
CA PRO A 80 22.02 -14.27 26.79
C PRO A 80 22.31 -15.41 25.77
N PRO A 81 23.58 -15.85 25.62
CA PRO A 81 23.94 -16.96 24.73
C PRO A 81 23.25 -18.28 25.08
N LEU A 82 22.83 -19.05 24.07
CA LEU A 82 22.08 -20.31 24.21
C LEU A 82 22.96 -21.57 24.09
N PRO A 83 22.55 -22.74 24.64
CA PRO A 83 21.26 -23.04 25.29
C PRO A 83 21.12 -22.47 26.71
N GLN A 84 19.90 -22.16 27.13
CA GLN A 84 19.61 -21.62 28.46
C GLN A 84 18.40 -22.27 29.11
N SER A 85 18.52 -22.59 30.41
CA SER A 85 17.40 -23.05 31.22
C SER A 85 16.59 -21.86 31.73
N VAL A 86 15.29 -21.86 31.45
CA VAL A 86 14.36 -20.81 31.84
C VAL A 86 13.44 -21.36 32.94
N PRO A 87 13.42 -20.76 34.15
CA PRO A 87 12.58 -21.25 35.24
C PRO A 87 11.09 -21.15 34.91
N VAL A 88 10.25 -21.76 35.74
CA VAL A 88 8.78 -21.59 35.68
C VAL A 88 8.46 -20.09 35.74
N ASP A 89 7.57 -19.64 34.85
CA ASP A 89 7.20 -18.23 34.64
C ASP A 89 8.36 -17.28 34.30
N GLY A 90 9.56 -17.83 34.04
CA GLY A 90 10.75 -17.08 33.64
C GLY A 90 10.72 -16.66 32.18
N ASN A 91 11.47 -15.63 31.85
CA ASN A 91 11.69 -15.21 30.47
C ASN A 91 13.15 -14.84 30.20
N LEU A 92 13.52 -14.86 28.92
CA LEU A 92 14.75 -14.29 28.38
C LEU A 92 14.38 -13.15 27.43
N ILE A 93 15.02 -11.99 27.59
CA ILE A 93 14.73 -10.78 26.81
C ILE A 93 16.01 -10.30 26.11
N SER A 94 15.92 -10.03 24.81
CA SER A 94 17.01 -9.44 24.03
C SER A 94 16.54 -8.14 23.35
N TYR A 95 17.47 -7.19 23.19
CA TYR A 95 17.23 -5.89 22.57
C TYR A 95 18.20 -5.66 21.40
N TYR A 96 17.73 -5.03 20.33
CA TYR A 96 18.56 -4.68 19.19
C TYR A 96 18.03 -3.43 18.48
N SER A 97 18.92 -2.51 18.11
CA SER A 97 18.56 -1.27 17.41
C SER A 97 19.11 -1.28 15.98
N PHE A 98 18.31 -0.81 15.04
CA PHE A 98 18.66 -0.76 13.62
C PHE A 98 18.19 0.57 13.00
N THR A 99 18.98 1.17 12.11
CA THR A 99 18.63 2.43 11.43
C THR A 99 18.28 2.17 9.97
N ILE A 100 17.11 2.62 9.55
CA ILE A 100 16.61 2.57 8.17
C ILE A 100 16.81 3.95 7.55
N ASN A 101 17.72 4.11 6.59
CA ASN A 101 18.11 5.42 6.09
C ASN A 101 17.21 5.95 4.98
N SER A 102 16.48 5.06 4.29
CA SER A 102 15.64 5.41 3.14
C SER A 102 14.47 4.43 2.96
N PHE A 103 13.51 4.75 2.09
CA PHE A 103 12.48 3.78 1.67
C PHE A 103 13.12 2.59 0.95
N ASP A 104 14.17 2.80 0.16
CA ASP A 104 14.89 1.74 -0.54
C ASP A 104 15.66 0.82 0.40
N ASP A 105 16.20 1.33 1.51
CA ASP A 105 16.75 0.49 2.59
C ASP A 105 15.66 -0.43 3.13
N CYS A 106 14.44 0.08 3.24
CA CYS A 106 13.30 -0.69 3.70
C CYS A 106 12.79 -1.69 2.65
N VAL A 107 12.83 -1.35 1.37
CA VAL A 107 12.61 -2.28 0.26
C VAL A 107 13.69 -3.36 0.26
N ALA A 108 14.95 -3.01 0.48
CA ALA A 108 16.06 -3.96 0.55
C ALA A 108 15.92 -4.90 1.74
N LEU A 109 15.48 -4.39 2.90
CA LEU A 109 15.12 -5.22 4.05
C LEU A 109 13.89 -6.09 3.76
N GLY A 110 12.88 -5.58 3.05
CA GLY A 110 11.73 -6.38 2.60
C GLY A 110 12.11 -7.46 1.59
N ASN A 111 13.06 -7.19 0.70
CA ASN A 111 13.58 -8.14 -0.29
C ASN A 111 14.55 -9.16 0.33
N ALA A 112 15.30 -8.75 1.36
CA ALA A 112 16.15 -9.63 2.17
C ALA A 112 15.35 -10.39 3.23
N ASP A 113 14.12 -9.97 3.49
CA ASP A 113 13.16 -10.75 4.24
C ASP A 113 12.73 -11.91 3.37
N ASP A 114 12.83 -13.11 3.92
CA ASP A 114 12.44 -14.31 3.20
C ASP A 114 10.89 -14.47 3.16
N ASP A 115 10.14 -13.46 3.61
CA ASP A 115 8.71 -13.22 3.45
C ASP A 115 8.39 -12.95 1.97
N PRO A 116 7.70 -13.86 1.26
CA PRO A 116 7.59 -13.64 -0.19
C PRO A 116 6.44 -12.68 -0.61
N THR A 117 5.82 -11.93 0.33
CA THR A 117 4.78 -10.87 0.13
C THR A 117 5.36 -9.53 0.49
N THR A 118 6.64 -9.51 0.81
CA THR A 118 7.44 -8.32 0.89
C THR A 118 8.40 -8.18 -0.30
N PRO A 119 8.12 -8.61 -1.56
CA PRO A 119 8.85 -8.00 -2.65
C PRO A 119 8.25 -6.61 -2.87
N GLY A 120 9.08 -5.56 -2.74
CA GLY A 120 8.69 -4.23 -3.20
C GLY A 120 8.32 -4.23 -4.71
N PRO A 121 7.79 -3.15 -5.32
CA PRO A 121 7.49 -1.82 -4.78
C PRO A 121 5.98 -1.44 -4.83
N LEU A 122 5.64 -0.40 -4.08
CA LEU A 122 4.42 0.42 -4.11
C LEU A 122 3.06 -0.23 -3.74
N PRO A 123 2.16 0.55 -3.08
CA PRO A 123 2.38 1.89 -2.58
C PRO A 123 3.02 1.88 -1.19
N ASN A 124 3.54 0.76 -0.66
CA ASN A 124 4.31 0.69 0.60
C ASN A 124 5.36 -0.42 0.50
N ALA A 125 6.53 -0.24 1.12
CA ALA A 125 7.46 -1.32 1.38
C ALA A 125 7.13 -1.85 2.78
N ALA A 126 7.27 -3.14 3.00
CA ALA A 126 7.14 -3.69 4.34
C ALA A 126 8.16 -4.80 4.51
N PHE A 127 8.49 -5.10 5.76
CA PHE A 127 9.16 -6.33 6.12
C PHE A 127 8.52 -6.92 7.37
N THR A 128 8.40 -8.24 7.41
CA THR A 128 7.90 -9.03 8.53
C THR A 128 9.08 -9.67 9.25
N ASN A 129 9.59 -8.96 10.26
CA ASN A 129 10.71 -9.46 10.99
C ASN A 129 10.27 -10.57 11.97
N THR A 130 10.54 -11.84 11.66
CA THR A 130 10.13 -12.99 12.48
C THR A 130 11.24 -13.47 13.42
N PHE A 131 10.89 -13.67 14.69
CA PHE A 131 11.72 -14.29 15.72
C PHE A 131 11.28 -15.73 15.93
N PHE A 132 12.22 -16.67 15.93
CA PHE A 132 11.99 -18.09 16.19
C PHE A 132 12.66 -18.51 17.49
N ALA A 133 11.97 -19.33 18.29
CA ALA A 133 12.45 -19.97 19.50
C ALA A 133 12.20 -21.48 19.41
N THR A 134 13.20 -22.31 19.73
CA THR A 134 13.08 -23.78 19.66
C THR A 134 13.47 -24.47 20.96
N TRP A 135 12.84 -25.61 21.23
CA TRP A 135 13.08 -26.47 22.38
C TRP A 135 12.86 -27.94 22.00
N ASP A 136 13.05 -28.86 22.96
CA ASP A 136 13.07 -30.31 22.71
C ASP A 136 11.82 -30.88 22.02
N SER A 137 10.66 -30.23 22.15
CA SER A 137 9.37 -30.76 21.67
C SER A 137 8.61 -29.84 20.73
N GLY A 138 9.18 -28.68 20.37
CA GLY A 138 8.45 -27.71 19.55
C GLY A 138 9.21 -26.45 19.19
N THR A 139 8.47 -25.57 18.52
CA THR A 139 8.94 -24.26 18.07
C THR A 139 7.84 -23.23 18.32
N ALA A 140 8.27 -22.01 18.64
CA ALA A 140 7.41 -20.85 18.77
C ALA A 140 7.98 -19.72 17.93
N GLN A 141 7.10 -18.87 17.41
CA GLN A 141 7.50 -17.73 16.62
C GLN A 141 6.65 -16.52 16.96
N SER A 142 7.24 -15.34 16.84
CA SER A 142 6.54 -14.07 16.89
C SER A 142 7.12 -13.14 15.83
N SER A 143 6.25 -12.45 15.12
CA SER A 143 6.64 -11.54 14.06
C SER A 143 6.22 -10.12 14.42
N VAL A 144 6.96 -9.15 13.89
CA VAL A 144 6.52 -7.75 13.85
C VAL A 144 6.50 -7.30 12.40
N LYS A 145 5.56 -6.42 12.07
CA LYS A 145 5.47 -5.83 10.74
C LYS A 145 5.94 -4.38 10.80
N VAL A 146 6.94 -4.05 9.99
CA VAL A 146 7.32 -2.67 9.75
C VAL A 146 6.82 -2.30 8.36
N THR A 147 5.90 -1.36 8.29
CA THR A 147 5.39 -0.81 7.02
C THR A 147 6.09 0.51 6.79
N CYS A 148 6.93 0.53 5.80
CA CYS A 148 7.53 1.71 5.23
C CYS A 148 6.58 2.30 4.21
N LYS A 149 6.09 3.50 4.48
CA LYS A 149 5.36 4.24 3.45
C LYS A 149 6.40 4.89 2.53
N PRO A 150 6.16 4.91 1.20
CA PRO A 150 6.94 5.74 0.32
C PRO A 150 6.85 7.15 0.87
N ALA A 151 7.87 7.94 0.60
CA ALA A 151 7.80 9.36 0.89
C ALA A 151 6.44 9.92 0.44
N ASN A 152 5.87 10.88 1.17
CA ASN A 152 4.62 11.63 0.94
C ASN A 152 4.08 11.73 -0.52
N THR A 153 3.64 10.65 -1.16
CA THR A 153 3.34 10.60 -2.59
C THR A 153 1.91 10.16 -2.86
N LEU A 154 1.29 10.80 -3.84
CA LEU A 154 -0.04 10.52 -4.32
C LEU A 154 -0.04 9.20 -5.11
N PRO A 155 -1.07 8.36 -4.97
CA PRO A 155 -1.22 7.18 -5.80
C PRO A 155 -1.43 7.59 -7.25
N CYS A 156 -0.85 6.80 -8.17
CA CYS A 156 -1.19 6.86 -9.59
C CYS A 156 -2.52 6.11 -9.83
N ASP A 157 -3.59 6.62 -9.24
CA ASP A 157 -4.96 6.23 -9.58
C ASP A 157 -5.53 7.26 -10.57
N ASN A 158 -6.55 6.91 -11.36
CA ASN A 158 -7.17 7.80 -12.37
C ASN A 158 -7.87 9.04 -11.75
N SER A 159 -7.45 9.49 -10.57
CA SER A 159 -7.84 10.76 -9.97
C SER A 159 -7.49 11.91 -10.91
N LEU A 160 -8.49 12.76 -11.14
CA LEU A 160 -8.33 14.04 -11.79
C LEU A 160 -8.27 15.12 -10.72
N PHE A 161 -7.10 15.72 -10.54
CA PHE A 161 -6.92 16.86 -9.66
C PHE A 161 -7.17 18.15 -10.43
N TYR A 162 -7.83 19.11 -9.80
CA TYR A 162 -8.17 20.43 -10.32
C TYR A 162 -7.63 21.48 -9.37
N SER A 163 -6.72 22.32 -9.85
CA SER A 163 -6.21 23.46 -9.11
C SER A 163 -6.94 24.73 -9.54
N ASP A 164 -7.30 25.57 -8.57
CA ASP A 164 -7.92 26.88 -8.81
C ASP A 164 -7.33 27.90 -7.85
N SER A 165 -6.90 29.03 -8.40
CA SER A 165 -6.30 30.15 -7.69
C SER A 165 -7.30 31.29 -7.57
N GLY A 166 -8.38 31.09 -6.81
CA GLY A 166 -9.57 31.97 -6.79
C GLY A 166 -9.29 33.48 -6.80
N LEU A 167 -10.07 34.25 -7.57
CA LEU A 167 -10.12 35.74 -7.68
C LEU A 167 -8.84 36.56 -7.39
N GLY A 168 -7.64 36.04 -7.70
CA GLY A 168 -6.37 36.76 -7.50
C GLY A 168 -5.89 36.84 -6.04
N LEU A 169 -6.40 35.98 -5.16
CA LEU A 169 -5.84 35.81 -3.81
C LEU A 169 -4.55 34.98 -3.87
N PRO A 170 -3.61 35.12 -2.92
CA PRO A 170 -2.35 34.39 -2.91
C PRO A 170 -2.48 32.88 -2.60
N ASN A 171 -3.69 32.34 -2.72
CA ASN A 171 -4.01 30.97 -2.34
C ASN A 171 -4.47 30.17 -3.56
N THR A 172 -3.88 28.99 -3.73
CA THR A 172 -4.36 27.99 -4.69
C THR A 172 -5.01 26.85 -3.92
N THR A 173 -6.22 26.47 -4.32
CA THR A 173 -6.93 25.29 -3.82
C THR A 173 -6.75 24.15 -4.81
N LEU A 174 -6.34 22.99 -4.31
CA LEU A 174 -6.34 21.74 -5.05
C LEU A 174 -7.57 20.93 -4.64
N SER A 175 -8.33 20.44 -5.62
CA SER A 175 -9.50 19.59 -5.43
C SER A 175 -9.39 18.32 -6.25
N ARG A 176 -10.10 17.27 -5.85
CA ARG A 176 -10.35 16.10 -6.70
C ARG A 176 -11.65 16.33 -7.48
N MET A 177 -11.59 16.21 -8.80
CA MET A 177 -12.75 16.28 -9.67
C MET A 177 -13.28 14.88 -9.98
N ASN A 178 -14.58 14.67 -9.84
CA ASN A 178 -15.25 13.49 -10.36
C ASN A 178 -15.46 13.66 -11.88
N PRO A 179 -14.82 12.83 -12.73
CA PRO A 179 -14.87 13.03 -14.19
C PRO A 179 -16.23 12.76 -14.82
N ALA A 180 -17.17 12.11 -14.12
CA ALA A 180 -18.52 11.86 -14.62
C ALA A 180 -19.50 13.00 -14.31
N THR A 181 -19.23 13.79 -13.27
CA THR A 181 -20.17 14.82 -12.76
C THR A 181 -19.56 16.22 -12.68
N ALA A 182 -18.25 16.35 -12.92
CA ALA A 182 -17.48 17.57 -12.68
C ALA A 182 -17.56 18.11 -11.23
N ALA A 183 -18.03 17.30 -10.28
CA ALA A 183 -18.11 17.69 -8.88
C ALA A 183 -16.70 17.76 -8.26
N LEU A 184 -16.45 18.83 -7.49
CA LEU A 184 -15.17 19.07 -6.82
C LEU A 184 -15.25 18.65 -5.35
N THR A 185 -14.28 17.85 -4.91
CA THR A 185 -14.03 17.56 -3.50
C THR A 185 -12.73 18.25 -3.08
N PRO A 186 -12.75 19.21 -2.15
CA PRO A 186 -11.53 19.87 -1.69
C PRO A 186 -10.48 18.87 -1.21
N PHE A 187 -9.23 19.07 -1.62
CA PHE A 187 -8.10 18.22 -1.21
C PHE A 187 -7.12 19.00 -0.33
N SER A 188 -6.68 20.18 -0.77
CA SER A 188 -5.84 21.08 0.03
C SER A 188 -5.96 22.53 -0.41
N THR A 189 -5.51 23.45 0.45
CA THR A 189 -5.35 24.87 0.10
C THR A 189 -3.95 25.31 0.51
N ALA A 190 -3.20 25.83 -0.44
CA ALA A 190 -1.87 26.39 -0.23
C ALA A 190 -1.93 27.92 -0.16
N ASN A 191 -1.08 28.53 0.66
CA ASN A 191 -0.83 29.98 0.65
C ASN A 191 0.29 30.33 -0.35
N ILE A 192 0.21 29.75 -1.56
CA ILE A 192 1.13 29.94 -2.68
C ILE A 192 0.27 30.08 -3.94
N PHE A 193 0.55 31.08 -4.77
CA PHE A 193 -0.07 31.27 -6.08
C PHE A 193 0.71 30.48 -7.14
N TYR A 194 0.30 29.23 -7.37
CA TYR A 194 0.90 28.36 -8.38
C TYR A 194 -0.07 28.03 -9.52
N SER A 195 0.49 27.70 -10.69
CA SER A 195 -0.22 27.18 -11.87
C SER A 195 0.64 26.12 -12.58
N ALA A 196 0.23 25.68 -13.78
CA ALA A 196 0.89 24.66 -14.58
C ALA A 196 0.94 23.29 -13.88
N THR A 197 -0.06 22.93 -13.09
CA THR A 197 0.01 21.69 -12.28
C THR A 197 0.19 20.43 -13.13
N ALA A 198 1.10 19.54 -12.75
CA ALA A 198 1.31 18.27 -13.43
C ALA A 198 1.68 17.15 -12.45
N PHE A 199 1.08 15.98 -12.60
CA PHE A 199 1.40 14.81 -11.79
C PHE A 199 2.60 14.08 -12.38
N ASN A 200 3.63 13.78 -11.58
CA ASN A 200 4.76 12.96 -11.99
C ASN A 200 4.51 11.49 -11.63
N HIS A 201 4.34 10.65 -12.64
CA HIS A 201 4.08 9.21 -12.48
C HIS A 201 5.27 8.43 -11.91
N LEU A 202 6.49 8.97 -11.99
CA LEU A 202 7.68 8.30 -11.50
C LEU A 202 7.87 8.43 -9.99
N ASP A 203 7.53 9.59 -9.42
CA ASP A 203 7.71 9.86 -7.99
C ASP A 203 6.39 10.01 -7.23
N GLY A 204 5.25 10.20 -7.90
CA GLY A 204 3.94 10.36 -7.28
C GLY A 204 3.70 11.72 -6.64
N TYR A 205 4.42 12.77 -7.02
CA TYR A 205 4.11 14.14 -6.60
C TYR A 205 3.39 14.94 -7.71
N ILE A 206 2.59 15.92 -7.31
CA ILE A 206 2.16 16.98 -8.23
C ILE A 206 3.17 18.13 -8.17
N TYR A 207 3.60 18.60 -9.33
CA TYR A 207 4.49 19.74 -9.49
C TYR A 207 3.76 20.92 -10.10
N ALA A 208 4.22 22.13 -9.80
CA ALA A 208 3.66 23.38 -10.30
C ALA A 208 4.72 24.48 -10.36
N ILE A 209 4.39 25.61 -10.98
CA ILE A 209 5.21 26.82 -10.96
C ILE A 209 4.56 27.87 -10.08
N ASP A 210 5.30 28.32 -9.06
CA ASP A 210 5.00 29.56 -8.36
C ASP A 210 5.36 30.74 -9.27
N ASN A 211 4.34 31.48 -9.70
CA ASN A 211 4.49 32.59 -10.63
C ASN A 211 4.78 33.93 -9.95
N THR A 212 4.96 33.95 -8.63
CA THR A 212 5.26 35.18 -7.89
C THR A 212 6.66 35.73 -8.21
N LEU A 213 6.85 37.03 -7.95
CA LEU A 213 8.13 37.73 -8.07
C LEU A 213 8.87 37.71 -6.71
N PRO A 214 10.22 37.76 -6.66
CA PRO A 214 11.16 38.10 -7.73
C PRO A 214 11.89 36.90 -8.34
N VAL A 215 11.42 35.67 -8.12
CA VAL A 215 11.96 34.46 -8.77
C VAL A 215 10.85 33.44 -8.94
N LYS A 216 10.85 32.72 -10.06
CA LYS A 216 9.93 31.59 -10.27
C LYS A 216 10.43 30.40 -9.47
N ASN A 217 9.54 29.73 -8.73
CA ASN A 217 9.91 28.56 -7.95
C ASN A 217 9.21 27.30 -8.46
N LEU A 218 9.93 26.18 -8.40
CA LEU A 218 9.31 24.87 -8.54
C LEU A 218 8.59 24.53 -7.25
N VAL A 219 7.31 24.21 -7.34
CA VAL A 219 6.47 23.77 -6.23
C VAL A 219 6.21 22.27 -6.36
N ARG A 220 6.21 21.56 -5.22
CA ARG A 220 5.89 20.14 -5.12
C ARG A 220 4.81 19.92 -4.05
N ILE A 221 3.81 19.11 -4.38
CA ILE A 221 2.64 18.81 -3.56
C ILE A 221 2.56 17.29 -3.39
N GLY A 222 2.54 16.83 -2.15
CA GLY A 222 2.46 15.42 -1.79
C GLY A 222 1.05 14.95 -1.42
N ALA A 223 0.95 13.71 -0.94
CA ALA A 223 -0.32 13.12 -0.48
C ALA A 223 -0.92 13.78 0.76
N ASP A 224 -0.11 14.48 1.55
CA ASP A 224 -0.56 15.35 2.64
C ASP A 224 -1.19 16.67 2.15
N GLY A 225 -1.13 16.94 0.85
CA GLY A 225 -1.66 18.15 0.22
C GLY A 225 -0.84 19.41 0.50
N VAL A 226 0.32 19.30 1.16
CA VAL A 226 1.17 20.44 1.49
C VAL A 226 2.00 20.85 0.28
N ALA A 227 1.84 22.10 -0.17
CA ALA A 227 2.67 22.70 -1.21
C ALA A 227 4.01 23.16 -0.62
N THR A 228 5.11 22.64 -1.17
CA THR A 228 6.48 22.94 -0.74
C THR A 228 7.28 23.53 -1.91
N ILE A 229 8.05 24.58 -1.64
CA ILE A 229 9.01 25.12 -2.63
C ILE A 229 10.21 24.17 -2.68
N VAL A 230 10.48 23.60 -3.85
CA VAL A 230 11.65 22.74 -4.11
C VAL A 230 12.89 23.60 -4.30
N GLY A 231 12.77 24.68 -5.06
CA GLY A 231 13.88 25.60 -5.33
C GLY A 231 13.57 26.62 -6.42
N PRO A 232 14.44 27.63 -6.58
CA PRO A 232 14.29 28.66 -7.60
C PRO A 232 14.65 28.14 -9.00
N LEU A 233 13.98 28.68 -10.01
CA LEU A 233 14.23 28.42 -11.44
C LEU A 233 14.71 29.72 -12.13
N PRO A 234 15.95 30.17 -11.86
CA PRO A 234 16.44 31.48 -12.31
C PRO A 234 16.57 31.63 -13.83
N GLN A 235 16.56 30.52 -14.57
CA GLN A 235 16.60 30.52 -16.03
C GLN A 235 15.25 30.86 -16.68
N LEU A 236 14.15 30.79 -15.93
CA LEU A 236 12.84 31.18 -16.44
C LEU A 236 12.72 32.70 -16.52
N ASN A 237 11.98 33.18 -17.52
CA ASN A 237 11.74 34.61 -17.65
C ASN A 237 10.84 35.09 -16.51
N LEU A 238 11.37 35.98 -15.69
CA LEU A 238 10.68 36.50 -14.53
C LEU A 238 9.37 37.21 -14.86
N LEU A 239 9.33 37.89 -16.01
CA LEU A 239 8.17 38.67 -16.46
C LEU A 239 7.12 37.79 -17.15
N ASN A 240 7.38 36.49 -17.32
CA ASN A 240 6.42 35.55 -17.86
C ASN A 240 5.65 34.86 -16.72
N THR A 241 4.39 34.57 -16.99
CA THR A 241 3.51 33.67 -16.25
C THR A 241 3.43 32.37 -17.04
N TYR A 242 3.62 31.24 -16.36
CA TYR A 242 3.57 29.92 -16.99
C TYR A 242 2.25 29.24 -16.61
N PRO A 243 1.18 29.38 -17.42
CA PRO A 243 -0.12 28.79 -17.10
C PRO A 243 -0.18 27.29 -17.41
N ALA A 244 0.56 26.80 -18.41
CA ALA A 244 0.45 25.43 -18.89
C ALA A 244 1.63 24.56 -18.43
N GLY A 245 1.33 23.32 -18.00
CA GLY A 245 2.33 22.37 -17.53
C GLY A 245 1.92 20.91 -17.67
N THR A 246 2.88 20.03 -17.97
CA THR A 246 2.66 18.58 -18.04
C THR A 246 3.95 17.82 -17.75
N VAL A 247 3.85 16.60 -17.22
CA VAL A 247 4.98 15.68 -17.12
C VAL A 247 5.01 14.79 -18.36
N LEU A 248 6.19 14.65 -18.95
CA LEU A 248 6.45 13.80 -20.11
C LEU A 248 6.71 12.36 -19.66
N SER A 249 6.64 11.39 -20.58
CA SER A 249 6.82 9.96 -20.26
C SER A 249 8.16 9.63 -19.59
N ASP A 250 9.19 10.46 -19.82
CA ASP A 250 10.51 10.35 -19.18
C ASP A 250 10.60 10.98 -17.78
N GLY A 251 9.50 11.51 -17.25
CA GLY A 251 9.42 12.13 -15.92
C GLY A 251 9.92 13.57 -15.86
N THR A 252 10.29 14.19 -16.99
CA THR A 252 10.62 15.62 -17.02
C THR A 252 9.37 16.47 -17.12
N TYR A 253 9.43 17.66 -16.54
CA TYR A 253 8.31 18.60 -16.47
C TYR A 253 8.44 19.67 -17.54
N LEU A 254 7.45 19.74 -18.43
CA LEU A 254 7.35 20.73 -19.49
C LEU A 254 6.42 21.85 -19.06
N ILE A 255 6.85 23.10 -19.25
CA ILE A 255 6.02 24.30 -19.02
C ILE A 255 6.04 25.23 -20.23
N PHE A 256 4.98 26.02 -20.37
CA PHE A 256 4.84 26.98 -21.47
C PHE A 256 4.17 28.28 -21.02
N SER A 257 4.62 29.38 -21.62
CA SER A 257 4.05 30.72 -21.53
C SER A 257 3.81 31.22 -22.94
N GLY A 258 2.56 31.29 -23.37
CA GLY A 258 2.16 31.82 -24.68
C GLY A 258 2.01 33.34 -24.71
N PRO A 259 1.57 33.91 -25.85
CA PRO A 259 1.22 35.33 -25.95
C PRO A 259 0.13 35.70 -24.95
N GLY A 260 0.25 36.89 -24.33
CA GLY A 260 -0.68 37.37 -23.29
C GLY A 260 -0.27 36.98 -21.86
N PHE A 261 0.66 36.04 -21.70
CA PHE A 261 1.19 35.61 -20.39
C PHE A 261 2.62 36.05 -20.13
N GLY A 262 3.24 36.83 -21.03
CA GLY A 262 4.62 37.25 -20.88
C GLY A 262 5.08 38.23 -21.94
N VAL A 263 6.36 38.61 -21.88
CA VAL A 263 6.98 39.53 -22.85
C VAL A 263 7.33 38.82 -24.15
N ILE A 264 7.82 37.59 -24.03
CA ILE A 264 8.20 36.73 -25.17
C ILE A 264 7.65 35.33 -24.88
N PRO A 265 6.90 34.72 -25.82
CA PRO A 265 6.48 33.33 -25.67
C PRO A 265 7.68 32.43 -25.39
N SER A 266 7.56 31.54 -24.42
CA SER A 266 8.69 30.72 -23.96
C SER A 266 8.23 29.37 -23.45
N TYR A 267 9.13 28.39 -23.52
CA TYR A 267 8.93 27.06 -22.94
C TYR A 267 10.18 26.63 -22.17
N ALA A 268 10.01 25.67 -21.27
CA ALA A 268 11.12 25.04 -20.57
C ALA A 268 10.81 23.58 -20.22
N ARG A 269 11.84 22.73 -20.25
CA ARG A 269 11.83 21.39 -19.65
C ARG A 269 12.66 21.41 -18.38
N ILE A 270 12.13 20.86 -17.31
CA ILE A 270 12.71 20.86 -15.97
C ILE A 270 12.91 19.41 -15.54
N ASN A 271 14.08 19.13 -14.97
CA ASN A 271 14.36 17.88 -14.31
C ASN A 271 13.80 17.96 -12.89
N LEU A 272 12.78 17.17 -12.59
CA LEU A 272 12.11 17.18 -11.29
C LEU A 272 12.97 16.59 -10.17
N THR A 273 13.87 15.67 -10.49
CA THR A 273 14.81 15.07 -9.52
C THR A 273 15.84 16.06 -9.03
N THR A 274 16.37 16.91 -9.92
CA THR A 274 17.41 17.89 -9.59
C THR A 274 16.87 19.30 -9.35
N GLY A 275 15.62 19.57 -9.73
CA GLY A 275 15.02 20.91 -9.66
C GLY A 275 15.66 21.91 -10.63
N THR A 276 16.24 21.45 -11.74
CA THR A 276 16.98 22.31 -12.68
C THR A 276 16.35 22.33 -14.07
N VAL A 277 16.46 23.48 -14.75
CA VAL A 277 16.06 23.62 -16.17
C VAL A 277 17.03 22.84 -17.05
N ILE A 278 16.51 21.88 -17.83
CA ILE A 278 17.24 21.06 -18.82
C ILE A 278 17.45 21.86 -20.11
N ASN A 279 16.37 22.46 -20.60
CA ASN A 279 16.35 23.31 -21.78
C ASN A 279 15.24 24.35 -21.61
N ALA A 280 15.49 25.58 -22.06
CA ALA A 280 14.48 26.62 -22.17
C ALA A 280 14.77 27.49 -23.39
N GLY A 281 13.74 28.06 -23.98
CA GLY A 281 13.87 28.90 -25.16
C GLY A 281 12.66 29.76 -25.43
N ALA A 282 12.83 30.72 -26.34
CA ALA A 282 11.70 31.40 -26.94
C ALA A 282 10.91 30.39 -27.77
N ALA A 283 9.59 30.37 -27.58
CA ALA A 283 8.71 29.57 -28.40
C ALA A 283 8.41 30.37 -29.68
N PRO A 284 8.71 29.84 -30.88
CA PRO A 284 8.43 30.54 -32.13
C PRO A 284 6.91 30.65 -32.42
N THR A 285 6.10 29.87 -31.70
CA THR A 285 4.64 29.87 -31.85
C THR A 285 3.99 31.13 -31.28
N LEU A 286 2.90 31.55 -31.91
CA LEU A 286 1.95 32.53 -31.39
C LEU A 286 0.70 31.87 -30.77
N ALA A 287 0.72 30.55 -30.54
CA ALA A 287 -0.39 29.84 -29.92
C ALA A 287 -0.61 30.32 -28.48
N SER A 288 -1.86 30.62 -28.15
CA SER A 288 -2.28 30.88 -26.77
C SER A 288 -2.95 29.64 -26.22
N ILE A 289 -2.28 29.00 -25.27
CA ILE A 289 -2.65 27.72 -24.66
C ILE A 289 -2.61 27.94 -23.15
N LEU A 290 -3.75 27.78 -22.45
CA LEU A 290 -3.81 27.94 -20.99
C LEU A 290 -3.34 26.69 -20.26
N ASP A 291 -3.59 25.52 -20.84
CA ASP A 291 -3.09 24.25 -20.32
C ASP A 291 -2.96 23.20 -21.43
N PHE A 292 -2.13 22.19 -21.18
CA PHE A 292 -1.92 21.07 -22.08
C PHE A 292 -1.64 19.78 -21.30
N ALA A 293 -1.68 18.64 -21.98
CA ALA A 293 -1.37 17.36 -21.34
C ALA A 293 -0.65 16.40 -22.29
N THR A 294 0.18 15.52 -21.71
CA THR A 294 0.87 14.45 -22.43
C THR A 294 -0.06 13.23 -22.56
N ASN A 295 -0.27 12.75 -23.78
CA ASN A 295 -1.03 11.52 -24.02
C ASN A 295 -0.19 10.28 -23.68
N PRO A 296 -0.68 9.36 -22.83
CA PRO A 296 0.09 8.18 -22.46
C PRO A 296 0.29 7.16 -23.59
N LEU A 297 -0.52 7.23 -24.65
CA LEU A 297 -0.50 6.25 -25.73
C LEU A 297 0.52 6.57 -26.84
N ASP A 298 0.74 7.86 -27.13
CA ASP A 298 1.64 8.31 -28.21
C ASP A 298 2.76 9.24 -27.74
N GLY A 299 2.76 9.67 -26.48
CA GLY A 299 3.76 10.57 -25.90
C GLY A 299 3.70 12.02 -26.42
N GLN A 300 2.69 12.40 -27.20
CA GLN A 300 2.54 13.76 -27.73
C GLN A 300 1.82 14.66 -26.72
N VAL A 301 2.09 15.97 -26.82
CA VAL A 301 1.49 17.00 -25.96
C VAL A 301 0.36 17.70 -26.70
N TYR A 302 -0.82 17.72 -26.10
CA TYR A 302 -2.04 18.26 -26.70
C TYR A 302 -2.62 19.40 -25.85
N GLY A 303 -3.08 20.45 -26.52
CA GLY A 303 -3.79 21.57 -25.90
C GLY A 303 -4.77 22.21 -26.88
N TYR A 304 -5.41 23.28 -26.45
CA TYR A 304 -6.30 24.08 -27.29
C TYR A 304 -5.70 25.45 -27.56
N ASN A 305 -5.56 25.81 -28.84
CA ASN A 305 -5.03 27.09 -29.26
C ASN A 305 -6.17 28.10 -29.39
N GLN A 306 -6.22 29.06 -28.49
CA GLN A 306 -7.26 30.10 -28.47
C GLN A 306 -7.17 31.10 -29.61
N VAL A 307 -6.02 31.19 -30.29
CA VAL A 307 -5.83 32.14 -31.39
C VAL A 307 -6.47 31.60 -32.67
N THR A 308 -6.32 30.30 -32.93
CA THR A 308 -6.88 29.64 -34.11
C THR A 308 -8.18 28.89 -33.82
N HIS A 309 -8.55 28.80 -32.54
CA HIS A 309 -9.70 28.08 -32.02
C HIS A 309 -9.69 26.60 -32.41
N ARG A 310 -8.53 25.94 -32.31
CA ARG A 310 -8.37 24.53 -32.71
C ARG A 310 -7.60 23.75 -31.66
N MET A 311 -7.77 22.43 -31.67
CA MET A 311 -6.82 21.55 -30.99
C MET A 311 -5.45 21.70 -31.62
N THR A 312 -4.42 21.58 -30.80
CA THR A 312 -3.04 21.77 -31.24
C THR A 312 -2.11 20.76 -30.59
N ARG A 313 -1.11 20.33 -31.35
CA ARG A 313 0.00 19.51 -30.85
C ARG A 313 1.19 20.41 -30.59
N PHE A 314 1.75 20.33 -29.38
CA PHE A 314 2.94 21.06 -28.97
C PHE A 314 4.17 20.16 -29.08
N ASP A 315 5.24 20.66 -29.71
CA ASP A 315 6.53 19.97 -29.75
C ASP A 315 7.37 20.38 -28.52
N PRO A 316 7.60 19.47 -27.55
CA PRO A 316 8.34 19.77 -26.33
C PRO A 316 9.81 20.13 -26.55
N ASN A 317 10.36 19.84 -27.74
CA ASN A 317 11.76 20.11 -28.06
C ASN A 317 11.96 21.46 -28.73
N THR A 318 11.01 21.90 -29.55
CA THR A 318 11.14 23.12 -30.37
C THR A 318 10.20 24.26 -29.96
N GLY A 319 9.18 23.98 -29.14
CA GLY A 319 8.14 24.95 -28.80
C GLY A 319 7.20 25.31 -29.96
N ASN A 320 7.25 24.56 -31.07
CA ASN A 320 6.33 24.70 -32.20
C ASN A 320 4.98 24.08 -31.87
N THR A 321 3.94 24.58 -32.55
CA THR A 321 2.59 24.04 -32.46
C THR A 321 2.04 23.69 -33.84
N THR A 322 1.22 22.64 -33.92
CA THR A 322 0.51 22.26 -35.15
C THR A 322 -0.96 22.07 -34.86
N ASP A 323 -1.78 22.99 -35.36
CA ASP A 323 -3.22 22.99 -35.16
C ASP A 323 -3.93 21.98 -36.07
N TYR A 324 -5.02 21.38 -35.59
CA TYR A 324 -5.81 20.38 -36.31
C TYR A 324 -7.25 20.29 -35.78
N GLY A 325 -8.09 19.49 -36.45
CA GLY A 325 -9.51 19.36 -36.10
C GLY A 325 -10.35 20.57 -36.49
N PRO A 326 -11.64 20.66 -36.12
CA PRO A 326 -12.53 21.78 -36.46
C PRO A 326 -12.19 23.08 -35.71
N ILE A 327 -12.68 24.22 -36.23
CA ILE A 327 -12.63 25.51 -35.51
C ILE A 327 -13.72 25.50 -34.44
N GLY A 328 -13.31 25.49 -33.18
CA GLY A 328 -14.17 25.50 -32.00
C GLY A 328 -15.16 24.33 -31.95
N PRO A 329 -15.76 24.06 -30.79
CA PRO A 329 -17.00 23.30 -30.77
C PRO A 329 -18.15 24.19 -31.32
N PRO A 330 -19.20 23.59 -31.88
CA PRO A 330 -20.39 24.34 -32.29
C PRO A 330 -21.08 24.93 -31.07
N ASP A 331 -21.42 26.22 -31.14
CA ASP A 331 -22.27 26.88 -30.17
C ASP A 331 -23.69 26.31 -30.24
N GLY A 332 -24.28 25.98 -29.08
CA GLY A 332 -25.57 25.31 -29.01
C GLY A 332 -26.76 26.18 -29.39
N LEU A 333 -26.63 27.51 -29.41
CA LEU A 333 -27.70 28.42 -29.83
C LEU A 333 -27.68 28.69 -31.34
N THR A 334 -26.49 28.89 -31.90
CA THR A 334 -26.31 29.32 -33.29
C THR A 334 -25.92 28.18 -34.23
N GLY A 335 -25.40 27.08 -33.71
CA GLY A 335 -24.80 25.98 -34.48
C GLY A 335 -23.49 26.37 -35.18
N LEU A 336 -23.00 27.60 -34.99
CA LEU A 336 -21.77 28.11 -35.59
C LEU A 336 -20.56 27.82 -34.68
N PRO A 337 -19.33 27.79 -35.22
CA PRO A 337 -18.11 27.73 -34.43
C PRO A 337 -18.05 28.75 -33.29
N ALA A 338 -17.86 28.29 -32.05
CA ALA A 338 -17.71 29.15 -30.89
C ALA A 338 -16.29 29.77 -30.84
N LEU A 339 -16.08 30.91 -31.51
CA LEU A 339 -14.78 31.62 -31.52
C LEU A 339 -14.41 32.27 -30.18
N TYR A 340 -15.28 32.20 -29.18
CA TYR A 340 -14.99 32.62 -27.80
C TYR A 340 -14.66 31.44 -26.89
N PHE A 341 -14.76 30.20 -27.40
CA PHE A 341 -14.49 29.01 -26.62
C PHE A 341 -13.03 28.99 -26.18
N THR A 342 -12.83 28.76 -24.89
CA THR A 342 -11.54 28.56 -24.23
C THR A 342 -11.58 27.30 -23.38
N THR A 343 -10.41 26.71 -23.18
CA THR A 343 -10.16 25.65 -22.19
C THR A 343 -9.11 26.13 -21.21
N THR A 344 -9.38 26.02 -19.92
CA THR A 344 -8.45 26.46 -18.86
C THR A 344 -7.59 25.32 -18.37
N ALA A 345 -8.13 24.10 -18.27
CA ALA A 345 -7.43 22.92 -17.75
C ALA A 345 -7.44 21.75 -18.76
N ALA A 346 -6.38 20.93 -18.78
CA ALA A 346 -6.27 19.75 -19.64
C ALA A 346 -5.55 18.57 -18.96
N ALA A 347 -6.05 17.33 -19.14
CA ALA A 347 -5.43 16.12 -18.59
C ALA A 347 -5.84 14.84 -19.34
N PHE A 348 -4.96 13.84 -19.32
CA PHE A 348 -5.26 12.49 -19.83
C PHE A 348 -5.51 11.51 -18.68
N ASP A 349 -6.47 10.60 -18.83
CA ASP A 349 -6.49 9.38 -18.02
C ASP A 349 -5.52 8.32 -18.57
N ALA A 350 -5.30 7.25 -17.82
CA ALA A 350 -4.42 6.16 -18.23
C ALA A 350 -4.91 5.40 -19.48
N ALA A 351 -6.17 5.57 -19.88
CA ALA A 351 -6.73 4.99 -21.10
C ALA A 351 -6.50 5.87 -22.34
N GLY A 352 -5.92 7.06 -22.19
CA GLY A 352 -5.69 8.01 -23.28
C GLY A 352 -6.90 8.89 -23.60
N THR A 353 -7.88 9.00 -22.71
CA THR A 353 -8.98 9.96 -22.85
C THR A 353 -8.52 11.35 -22.45
N LEU A 354 -8.58 12.32 -23.36
CA LEU A 354 -8.31 13.73 -23.06
C LEU A 354 -9.54 14.40 -22.45
N TYR A 355 -9.38 14.93 -21.24
CA TYR A 355 -10.34 15.79 -20.57
C TYR A 355 -9.89 17.25 -20.64
N VAL A 356 -10.82 18.16 -20.91
CA VAL A 356 -10.59 19.61 -20.86
C VAL A 356 -11.74 20.32 -20.14
N TYR A 357 -11.42 21.40 -19.44
CA TYR A 357 -12.42 22.25 -18.76
C TYR A 357 -12.57 23.57 -19.52
N GLY A 358 -13.78 23.91 -19.97
CA GLY A 358 -14.01 25.04 -20.87
C GLY A 358 -15.40 25.68 -20.74
N ASN A 359 -15.71 26.59 -21.68
CA ASN A 359 -17.00 27.29 -21.68
C ASN A 359 -18.17 26.31 -21.88
N GLN A 360 -19.25 26.48 -21.12
CA GLN A 360 -20.56 25.95 -21.48
C GLN A 360 -21.03 26.60 -22.77
N LEU A 361 -21.44 25.77 -23.72
CA LEU A 361 -21.94 26.19 -25.04
C LEU A 361 -23.45 26.05 -25.18
N THR A 362 -24.15 25.91 -24.06
CA THR A 362 -25.61 25.85 -24.03
C THR A 362 -26.15 27.03 -23.23
N GLY A 363 -27.04 27.81 -23.85
CA GLY A 363 -27.66 28.99 -23.21
C GLY A 363 -27.03 30.32 -23.63
N LEU A 364 -27.58 31.42 -23.10
CA LEU A 364 -27.23 32.79 -23.51
C LEU A 364 -25.90 33.30 -22.91
N LEU A 365 -25.44 32.67 -21.83
CA LEU A 365 -24.18 32.96 -21.16
C LEU A 365 -23.26 31.76 -21.36
N HIS A 366 -21.97 32.03 -21.54
CA HIS A 366 -20.96 31.00 -21.80
C HIS A 366 -19.90 30.95 -20.68
N PRO A 367 -20.27 30.66 -19.42
CA PRO A 367 -19.30 30.56 -18.32
C PRO A 367 -18.33 29.40 -18.56
N ILE A 368 -17.09 29.52 -18.07
CA ILE A 368 -16.14 28.40 -18.03
C ILE A 368 -16.54 27.48 -16.88
N ASN A 369 -17.19 26.36 -17.17
CA ASN A 369 -17.75 25.48 -16.13
C ASN A 369 -18.10 24.08 -16.66
N THR A 370 -17.61 23.68 -17.85
CA THR A 370 -18.03 22.42 -18.47
C THR A 370 -16.82 21.56 -18.75
N LEU A 371 -16.89 20.30 -18.29
CA LEU A 371 -15.93 19.25 -18.58
C LEU A 371 -16.29 18.62 -19.93
N TYR A 372 -15.29 18.51 -20.80
CA TYR A 372 -15.39 17.86 -22.11
C TYR A 372 -14.41 16.70 -22.20
N THR A 373 -14.77 15.67 -22.96
CA THR A 373 -13.78 14.78 -23.58
C THR A 373 -13.47 15.24 -25.00
N VAL A 374 -12.24 15.00 -25.45
CA VAL A 374 -11.79 15.35 -26.80
C VAL A 374 -11.33 14.10 -27.53
N ASN A 375 -11.85 13.88 -28.73
CA ASN A 375 -11.28 12.89 -29.63
C ASN A 375 -9.98 13.45 -30.23
N VAL A 376 -8.84 12.99 -29.72
CA VAL A 376 -7.51 13.53 -30.07
C VAL A 376 -7.13 13.36 -31.53
N THR A 377 -7.75 12.43 -32.27
CA THR A 377 -7.52 12.25 -33.71
C THR A 377 -8.25 13.28 -34.54
N THR A 378 -9.48 13.63 -34.16
CA THR A 378 -10.37 14.51 -34.95
C THR A 378 -10.47 15.93 -34.41
N GLY A 379 -10.07 16.16 -33.15
CA GLY A 379 -10.24 17.42 -32.43
C GLY A 379 -11.68 17.75 -32.04
N VAL A 380 -12.59 16.77 -32.07
CA VAL A 380 -14.01 16.96 -31.72
C VAL A 380 -14.22 16.88 -30.21
N PHE A 381 -14.95 17.85 -29.66
CA PHE A 381 -15.30 17.97 -28.25
C PHE A 381 -16.67 17.32 -27.96
N THR A 382 -16.77 16.60 -26.85
CA THR A 382 -18.03 16.04 -26.33
C THR A 382 -18.23 16.49 -24.90
N ALA A 383 -19.33 17.18 -24.61
CA ALA A 383 -19.64 17.61 -23.25
C ALA A 383 -19.94 16.41 -22.36
N VAL A 384 -19.35 16.39 -21.16
CA VAL A 384 -19.53 15.32 -20.17
C VAL A 384 -20.45 15.79 -19.05
N ALA A 385 -20.09 16.89 -18.38
CA ALA A 385 -20.80 17.42 -17.23
C ALA A 385 -20.52 18.91 -17.03
N THR A 386 -21.48 19.61 -16.42
CA THR A 386 -21.33 21.01 -15.98
C THR A 386 -20.99 21.03 -14.48
N GLY A 387 -19.89 21.69 -14.13
CA GLY A 387 -19.36 21.82 -12.78
C GLY A 387 -19.37 23.27 -12.26
N ALA A 388 -18.43 23.56 -11.38
CA ALA A 388 -18.26 24.89 -10.79
C ALA A 388 -17.77 25.92 -11.82
N VAL A 389 -18.23 27.17 -11.68
CA VAL A 389 -17.79 28.27 -12.55
C VAL A 389 -16.35 28.65 -12.19
N SER A 390 -15.47 28.60 -13.18
CA SER A 390 -14.13 29.16 -13.16
C SER A 390 -14.21 30.68 -13.01
N LEU A 391 -13.45 31.22 -12.07
CA LEU A 391 -13.53 32.63 -11.67
C LEU A 391 -12.42 33.49 -12.28
N ASN A 392 -11.33 32.90 -12.74
CA ASN A 392 -10.17 33.65 -13.25
C ASN A 392 -9.44 33.01 -14.43
N GLY A 393 -9.81 31.79 -14.85
CA GLY A 393 -9.21 31.13 -16.00
C GLY A 393 -7.78 30.65 -15.79
N ASN A 394 -7.34 30.52 -14.54
CA ASN A 394 -6.01 30.02 -14.16
C ASN A 394 -6.11 28.65 -13.46
N GLU A 395 -7.00 27.81 -13.96
CA GLU A 395 -7.23 26.48 -13.39
C GLU A 395 -6.51 25.42 -14.21
N ASN A 396 -5.84 24.47 -13.55
CA ASN A 396 -5.08 23.42 -14.23
C ASN A 396 -5.51 22.05 -13.75
N PHE A 397 -5.44 21.06 -14.64
CA PHE A 397 -5.62 19.68 -14.25
C PHE A 397 -4.29 19.00 -13.96
N ALA A 398 -4.31 18.00 -13.09
CA ALA A 398 -3.24 17.03 -12.95
C ALA A 398 -3.85 15.64 -12.79
N SER A 399 -3.33 14.65 -13.50
CA SER A 399 -3.74 13.24 -13.40
C SER A 399 -2.52 12.37 -13.63
N CYS A 400 -2.56 11.11 -13.21
CA CYS A 400 -1.50 10.17 -13.51
C CYS A 400 -1.83 9.31 -14.73
N PRO A 401 -1.32 9.64 -15.94
CA PRO A 401 -1.64 8.88 -17.15
C PRO A 401 -0.82 7.58 -17.31
N PHE A 402 0.13 7.25 -16.41
CA PHE A 402 1.06 6.11 -16.57
C PHE A 402 1.16 5.16 -15.31
N PRO A 403 0.20 4.25 -15.01
CA PRO A 403 0.19 3.39 -13.79
C PRO A 403 1.00 2.06 -13.83
N SER A 404 1.27 1.45 -12.64
CA SER A 404 2.00 0.17 -12.41
C SER A 404 1.10 -1.01 -11.92
N ALA A 405 1.54 -2.29 -11.94
CA ALA A 405 0.68 -3.50 -11.72
C ALA A 405 1.30 -4.62 -10.80
N LEU A 406 0.66 -5.12 -9.68
CA LEU A 406 0.90 -6.45 -8.95
C LEU A 406 0.16 -6.65 -7.54
N GLU A 407 -0.31 -7.89 -7.14
CA GLU A 407 -0.40 -8.54 -5.74
C GLU A 407 -1.52 -9.65 -5.46
N LYS A 408 -1.22 -10.94 -5.03
CA LYS A 408 -2.11 -11.99 -4.33
C LYS A 408 -1.43 -13.34 -3.84
N SER A 409 -0.89 -13.55 -2.59
CA SER A 409 -0.56 -14.93 -2.00
C SER A 409 -0.01 -15.01 -0.52
N ALA A 410 -0.79 -15.17 0.58
CA ALA A 410 -0.24 -15.33 1.98
C ALA A 410 -0.77 -16.60 2.76
N THR A 411 -0.01 -17.23 3.70
CA THR A 411 -0.45 -18.36 4.61
C THR A 411 0.16 -18.30 6.04
N ARG A 412 -0.31 -19.07 7.04
CA ARG A 412 0.24 -19.14 8.42
C ARG A 412 0.30 -20.58 8.96
N ASN A 413 1.24 -20.88 9.85
CA ASN A 413 1.38 -22.22 10.46
C ASN A 413 0.53 -22.42 11.72
N GLU A 414 0.54 -23.63 12.31
CA GLU A 414 -0.29 -23.90 13.50
C GLU A 414 0.10 -23.06 14.73
N GLY A 415 1.36 -22.63 14.83
CA GLY A 415 1.85 -21.84 15.97
C GLY A 415 1.17 -20.48 16.04
N PHE A 416 0.91 -19.87 14.89
CA PHE A 416 0.12 -18.66 14.77
C PHE A 416 -1.32 -18.88 15.27
N PHE A 417 -2.02 -19.86 14.71
CA PHE A 417 -3.43 -20.10 15.06
C PHE A 417 -3.62 -20.59 16.50
N LYS A 418 -2.62 -21.24 17.12
CA LYS A 418 -2.65 -21.63 18.55
C LYS A 418 -2.80 -20.46 19.51
N THR A 419 -2.39 -19.27 19.09
CA THR A 419 -2.28 -18.10 19.96
C THR A 419 -3.18 -16.94 19.54
N HIS A 420 -3.78 -16.98 18.35
CA HIS A 420 -4.61 -15.90 17.80
C HIS A 420 -6.08 -16.36 17.69
N GLU A 421 -6.84 -16.22 18.78
CA GLU A 421 -8.23 -16.67 18.87
C GLU A 421 -9.15 -15.95 17.88
N GLU A 422 -8.95 -14.65 17.69
CA GLU A 422 -9.72 -13.84 16.75
C GLU A 422 -9.48 -14.28 15.30
N ALA A 423 -8.28 -14.76 14.97
CA ALA A 423 -8.00 -15.36 13.66
C ALA A 423 -8.84 -16.64 13.44
N LEU A 424 -8.96 -17.50 14.45
CA LEU A 424 -9.81 -18.70 14.35
C LEU A 424 -11.29 -18.35 14.30
N SER A 425 -11.73 -17.38 15.10
CA SER A 425 -13.09 -16.87 15.07
C SER A 425 -13.47 -16.34 13.68
N ALA A 426 -12.59 -15.55 13.06
CA ALA A 426 -12.79 -15.06 11.70
C ALA A 426 -12.81 -16.20 10.66
N CYS A 427 -11.93 -17.20 10.80
CA CYS A 427 -11.89 -18.37 9.93
C CYS A 427 -13.20 -19.18 9.95
N LEU A 428 -13.75 -19.41 11.14
CA LEU A 428 -15.01 -20.12 11.32
C LEU A 428 -16.20 -19.28 10.85
N SER A 429 -16.17 -17.97 11.08
CA SER A 429 -17.22 -17.05 10.61
C SER A 429 -17.29 -16.97 9.08
N ASN A 430 -16.14 -17.02 8.39
CA ASN A 430 -16.07 -16.87 6.92
C ASN A 430 -16.47 -18.12 6.13
N GLY A 431 -16.52 -19.31 6.75
CA GLY A 431 -16.81 -20.54 6.02
C GLY A 431 -17.58 -21.62 6.80
N GLY A 432 -18.05 -21.31 8.01
CA GLY A 432 -18.76 -22.23 8.88
C GLY A 432 -17.88 -23.34 9.42
N SER A 433 -18.51 -24.47 9.74
CA SER A 433 -17.86 -25.65 10.30
C SER A 433 -16.71 -26.19 9.44
N ILE A 434 -15.74 -26.83 10.08
CA ILE A 434 -14.60 -27.47 9.42
C ILE A 434 -14.65 -28.97 9.72
N ASP A 435 -14.79 -29.78 8.68
CA ASP A 435 -14.78 -31.24 8.79
C ASP A 435 -13.34 -31.77 8.73
N LEU A 436 -12.90 -32.42 9.81
CA LEU A 436 -11.59 -33.06 9.92
C LEU A 436 -11.68 -34.59 9.79
N GLY A 437 -12.76 -35.11 9.20
CA GLY A 437 -12.99 -36.54 9.01
C GLY A 437 -13.20 -37.26 10.34
N ARG A 438 -12.50 -38.38 10.56
CA ARG A 438 -12.61 -39.15 11.82
C ARG A 438 -12.22 -38.41 13.11
N LEU A 439 -11.62 -37.23 13.04
CA LEU A 439 -11.39 -36.39 14.23
C LEU A 439 -12.62 -35.57 14.63
N GLY A 440 -13.63 -35.51 13.75
CA GLY A 440 -14.86 -34.77 13.96
C GLY A 440 -14.92 -33.44 13.24
N THR A 441 -15.99 -32.72 13.53
CA THR A 441 -16.27 -31.40 12.98
C THR A 441 -16.00 -30.33 14.02
N VAL A 442 -15.24 -29.30 13.62
CA VAL A 442 -14.98 -28.10 14.42
C VAL A 442 -16.04 -27.05 14.10
N ASN A 443 -16.82 -26.66 15.11
CA ASN A 443 -17.93 -25.70 14.98
C ASN A 443 -17.75 -24.45 15.84
N SER A 444 -16.72 -24.41 16.68
CA SER A 444 -16.47 -23.35 17.66
C SER A 444 -14.98 -23.09 17.81
N VAL A 445 -14.63 -21.91 18.34
CA VAL A 445 -13.23 -21.53 18.60
C VAL A 445 -12.61 -22.47 19.64
N GLU A 446 -13.40 -22.88 20.64
CA GLU A 446 -13.01 -23.83 21.69
C GLU A 446 -12.63 -25.19 21.11
N GLU A 447 -13.42 -25.70 20.15
CA GLU A 447 -13.12 -26.95 19.44
C GLU A 447 -11.90 -26.81 18.53
N ALA A 448 -11.73 -25.66 17.87
CA ALA A 448 -10.56 -25.38 17.03
C ALA A 448 -9.27 -25.33 17.88
N MET A 449 -9.31 -24.66 19.03
CA MET A 449 -8.23 -24.66 20.01
C MET A 449 -7.99 -26.04 20.59
N GLY A 450 -9.03 -26.82 20.84
CA GLY A 450 -8.94 -28.23 21.19
C GLY A 450 -8.06 -29.00 20.20
N VAL A 451 -8.36 -28.90 18.90
CA VAL A 451 -7.57 -29.56 17.84
C VAL A 451 -6.12 -29.07 17.79
N LEU A 452 -5.90 -27.77 17.96
CA LEU A 452 -4.56 -27.17 17.92
C LEU A 452 -3.69 -27.58 19.12
N TRP A 453 -4.30 -27.70 20.31
CA TRP A 453 -3.61 -28.01 21.57
C TRP A 453 -3.66 -29.48 21.98
N LEU A 454 -4.42 -30.31 21.26
CA LEU A 454 -4.51 -31.76 21.45
C LEU A 454 -3.12 -32.42 21.51
N SER A 455 -2.86 -33.23 22.55
CA SER A 455 -1.61 -33.98 22.66
C SER A 455 -1.57 -35.14 21.64
N PRO A 456 -0.59 -35.21 20.73
CA PRO A 456 -0.50 -36.34 19.81
C PRO A 456 -0.20 -37.68 20.49
N SER A 457 0.31 -37.69 21.72
CA SER A 457 0.75 -38.91 22.41
C SER A 457 -0.29 -39.51 23.35
N ALA A 458 -1.27 -38.72 23.81
CA ALA A 458 -2.29 -39.20 24.75
C ALA A 458 -3.59 -38.39 24.68
N THR A 459 -4.73 -39.02 24.99
CA THR A 459 -6.04 -38.37 25.12
C THR A 459 -6.10 -37.39 26.28
N GLN A 460 -7.13 -36.54 26.34
CA GLN A 460 -7.37 -35.65 27.50
C GLN A 460 -7.49 -36.41 28.84
N GLN A 461 -7.93 -37.68 28.79
CA GLN A 461 -7.99 -38.60 29.94
C GLN A 461 -6.66 -39.32 30.22
N ARG A 462 -5.57 -38.93 29.54
CA ARG A 462 -4.21 -39.50 29.64
C ARG A 462 -4.09 -40.94 29.17
N VAL A 463 -5.00 -41.40 28.29
CA VAL A 463 -4.86 -42.71 27.65
C VAL A 463 -3.85 -42.57 26.49
N PRO A 464 -2.78 -43.38 26.44
CA PRO A 464 -1.82 -43.33 25.34
C PRO A 464 -2.49 -43.57 23.98
N ARG A 465 -2.11 -42.77 22.98
CA ARG A 465 -2.57 -42.94 21.60
C ARG A 465 -1.67 -43.90 20.84
N THR A 466 -2.24 -44.71 19.95
CA THR A 466 -1.44 -45.48 18.98
C THR A 466 -0.71 -44.55 18.00
N GLU A 467 0.31 -45.05 17.31
CA GLU A 467 1.01 -44.25 16.28
C GLU A 467 0.04 -43.71 15.21
N GLU A 468 -0.91 -44.54 14.79
CA GLU A 468 -1.94 -44.18 13.83
C GLU A 468 -2.84 -43.04 14.36
N GLN A 469 -3.29 -43.14 15.61
CA GLN A 469 -4.07 -42.09 16.26
C GLN A 469 -3.26 -40.79 16.40
N SER A 470 -1.97 -40.89 16.70
CA SER A 470 -1.05 -39.75 16.78
C SER A 470 -0.93 -39.02 15.44
N LEU A 471 -0.80 -39.78 14.33
CA LEU A 471 -0.73 -39.21 12.98
C LEU A 471 -2.02 -38.53 12.58
N ARG A 472 -3.18 -39.12 12.89
CA ARG A 472 -4.50 -38.50 12.67
C ARG A 472 -4.56 -37.13 13.35
N VAL A 473 -4.21 -37.03 14.63
CA VAL A 473 -4.21 -35.75 15.38
C VAL A 473 -3.29 -34.71 14.71
N LYS A 474 -2.07 -35.09 14.34
CA LYS A 474 -1.12 -34.18 13.67
C LYS A 474 -1.67 -33.70 12.32
N LEU A 475 -2.28 -34.58 11.54
CA LEU A 475 -2.82 -34.28 10.21
C LEU A 475 -4.09 -33.41 10.30
N GLY A 476 -4.96 -33.66 11.28
CA GLY A 476 -6.12 -32.82 11.57
C GLY A 476 -5.72 -31.40 11.94
N ARG A 477 -4.66 -31.23 12.76
CA ARG A 477 -4.10 -29.91 13.08
C ARG A 477 -3.68 -29.14 11.83
N GLN A 478 -2.94 -29.78 10.92
CA GLN A 478 -2.50 -29.14 9.69
C GLN A 478 -3.66 -28.84 8.73
N SER A 479 -4.67 -29.72 8.69
CA SER A 479 -5.85 -29.54 7.86
C SER A 479 -6.69 -28.35 8.32
N LEU A 480 -6.84 -28.16 9.64
CA LEU A 480 -7.46 -26.96 10.23
C LEU A 480 -6.70 -25.69 9.84
N THR A 481 -5.38 -25.67 10.06
CA THR A 481 -4.50 -24.55 9.68
C THR A 481 -4.62 -24.21 8.19
N ALA A 482 -4.57 -25.21 7.31
CA ALA A 482 -4.66 -25.03 5.87
C ALA A 482 -6.03 -24.51 5.42
N THR A 483 -7.10 -24.99 6.07
CA THR A 483 -8.46 -24.49 5.81
C THR A 483 -8.58 -23.02 6.18
N CYS A 484 -8.07 -22.62 7.34
CA CYS A 484 -8.07 -21.22 7.75
C CYS A 484 -7.22 -20.34 6.85
N ASN A 485 -6.06 -20.82 6.39
CA ASN A 485 -5.26 -20.12 5.38
C ASN A 485 -6.02 -19.85 4.09
N SER A 486 -6.82 -20.83 3.62
CA SER A 486 -7.65 -20.64 2.43
C SER A 486 -8.72 -19.57 2.64
N ARG A 487 -9.43 -19.64 3.77
CA ARG A 487 -10.58 -18.77 4.07
C ARG A 487 -10.17 -17.33 4.38
N LEU A 488 -9.05 -17.14 5.07
CA LEU A 488 -8.61 -15.82 5.52
C LEU A 488 -7.71 -15.12 4.50
N PHE A 489 -6.89 -15.88 3.79
CA PHE A 489 -5.81 -15.31 2.95
C PHE A 489 -5.92 -15.70 1.48
N GLY A 490 -6.98 -16.41 1.08
CA GLY A 490 -7.22 -16.81 -0.31
C GLY A 490 -6.22 -17.85 -0.84
N ALA A 491 -5.49 -18.53 0.06
CA ALA A 491 -4.51 -19.51 -0.33
C ALA A 491 -5.15 -20.75 -0.97
N ALA A 492 -4.53 -21.26 -2.04
CA ALA A 492 -4.99 -22.43 -2.79
C ALA A 492 -4.67 -23.77 -2.09
N THR A 493 -5.16 -23.94 -0.85
CA THR A 493 -4.84 -25.09 0.01
C THR A 493 -5.87 -26.22 -0.05
N GLN A 494 -7.09 -25.93 -0.55
CA GLN A 494 -8.23 -26.86 -0.56
C GLN A 494 -7.92 -28.24 -1.17
N PRO A 495 -7.19 -28.36 -2.30
CA PRO A 495 -6.85 -29.67 -2.84
C PRO A 495 -6.02 -30.53 -1.87
N GLY A 496 -5.14 -29.91 -1.09
CA GLY A 496 -4.32 -30.60 -0.07
C GLY A 496 -5.14 -31.01 1.14
N VAL A 497 -6.04 -30.15 1.62
CA VAL A 497 -6.95 -30.46 2.74
C VAL A 497 -7.81 -31.68 2.42
N GLU A 498 -8.38 -31.75 1.22
CA GLU A 498 -9.25 -32.86 0.82
C GLU A 498 -8.46 -34.18 0.66
N ARG A 499 -7.20 -34.14 0.23
CA ARG A 499 -6.33 -35.33 0.24
C ARG A 499 -6.02 -35.80 1.66
N ALA A 500 -5.68 -34.88 2.56
CA ALA A 500 -5.43 -35.19 3.96
C ALA A 500 -6.66 -35.80 4.66
N ARG A 501 -7.86 -35.28 4.38
CA ARG A 501 -9.12 -35.83 4.91
C ARG A 501 -9.31 -37.29 4.48
N ARG A 502 -9.13 -37.60 3.19
CA ARG A 502 -9.22 -38.98 2.69
C ARG A 502 -8.17 -39.90 3.32
N ALA A 503 -6.93 -39.41 3.49
CA ALA A 503 -5.88 -40.17 4.17
C ALA A 503 -6.25 -40.49 5.62
N MET A 504 -6.88 -39.55 6.35
CA MET A 504 -7.41 -39.82 7.68
C MET A 504 -8.56 -40.83 7.65
N ASP A 505 -9.51 -40.74 6.72
CA ASP A 505 -10.72 -41.58 6.78
C ASP A 505 -10.47 -43.06 6.42
N SER A 506 -9.59 -43.32 5.45
CA SER A 506 -9.37 -44.66 4.89
C SER A 506 -7.94 -44.93 4.39
N GLY A 507 -6.99 -44.02 4.61
CA GLY A 507 -5.61 -44.17 4.14
C GLY A 507 -4.75 -45.08 5.01
N THR A 508 -3.58 -45.44 4.48
CA THR A 508 -2.52 -46.12 5.23
C THR A 508 -1.72 -45.14 6.10
N ARG A 509 -0.84 -45.67 6.95
CA ARG A 509 0.08 -44.85 7.77
C ARG A 509 0.98 -43.99 6.89
N GLU A 510 1.53 -44.61 5.84
CA GLU A 510 2.41 -43.95 4.88
C GLU A 510 1.68 -42.83 4.12
N ASP A 511 0.40 -43.00 3.79
CA ASP A 511 -0.41 -41.95 3.17
C ASP A 511 -0.58 -40.74 4.11
N MET A 512 -0.82 -40.98 5.40
CA MET A 512 -0.96 -39.90 6.39
C MET A 512 0.36 -39.14 6.61
N GLU A 513 1.50 -39.83 6.63
CA GLU A 513 2.82 -39.20 6.78
C GLU A 513 3.18 -38.33 5.57
N ALA A 514 2.90 -38.81 4.36
CA ALA A 514 3.11 -38.06 3.13
C ALA A 514 2.27 -36.78 3.11
N GLN A 515 0.96 -36.88 3.43
CA GLN A 515 0.07 -35.73 3.46
C GLN A 515 0.37 -34.75 4.60
N LEU A 516 0.84 -35.25 5.76
CA LEU A 516 1.28 -34.41 6.86
C LEU A 516 2.47 -33.53 6.46
N THR A 517 3.43 -34.11 5.74
CA THR A 517 4.61 -33.39 5.24
C THR A 517 4.21 -32.34 4.20
N GLU A 518 3.34 -32.70 3.26
CA GLU A 518 2.85 -31.80 2.21
C GLU A 518 2.08 -30.60 2.78
N LEU A 519 1.13 -30.84 3.70
CA LEU A 519 0.34 -29.77 4.31
C LEU A 519 1.17 -28.85 5.19
N ARG A 520 2.16 -29.39 5.94
CA ARG A 520 3.11 -28.55 6.70
C ARG A 520 3.86 -27.62 5.78
N ALA A 521 4.47 -28.16 4.72
CA ALA A 521 5.18 -27.35 3.74
C ALA A 521 4.29 -26.25 3.14
N LEU A 522 3.02 -26.55 2.87
CA LEU A 522 2.06 -25.60 2.34
C LEU A 522 1.60 -24.53 3.37
N ASN A 523 1.41 -24.91 4.63
CA ASN A 523 1.09 -23.98 5.72
C ASN A 523 2.28 -23.08 6.09
N ASP A 524 3.49 -23.62 5.99
CA ASP A 524 4.73 -22.90 6.25
C ASP A 524 5.17 -22.05 5.05
N LYS A 525 4.75 -22.38 3.82
CA LYS A 525 5.11 -21.68 2.57
C LYS A 525 4.90 -20.18 2.66
N GLY A 526 3.95 -19.77 3.49
CA GLY A 526 3.59 -18.39 3.71
C GLY A 526 3.68 -17.85 5.10
N SER A 527 4.20 -18.63 6.05
CA SER A 527 4.62 -18.12 7.35
C SER A 527 5.52 -16.88 7.22
N ARG A 528 6.24 -16.85 6.08
CA ARG A 528 6.98 -15.75 5.47
C ARG A 528 6.10 -14.51 5.38
N TYR A 529 5.10 -14.63 4.50
CA TYR A 529 4.18 -13.65 3.94
C TYR A 529 3.47 -12.72 4.96
N ALA A 530 3.63 -11.40 4.98
CA ALA A 530 2.82 -10.45 5.75
C ALA A 530 1.31 -10.73 5.61
N LEU A 531 0.60 -10.64 6.74
CA LEU A 531 -0.87 -10.72 6.72
C LEU A 531 -1.44 -9.49 5.98
N PRO A 532 -2.61 -9.63 5.31
CA PRO A 532 -3.32 -8.49 4.74
C PRO A 532 -3.47 -7.37 5.77
N MET A 533 -3.27 -6.11 5.37
CA MET A 533 -3.34 -4.97 6.30
C MET A 533 -4.70 -4.82 6.99
N SER A 534 -5.77 -5.31 6.37
CA SER A 534 -7.12 -5.33 6.94
C SER A 534 -7.35 -6.47 7.94
N PHE A 535 -6.43 -7.43 8.04
CA PHE A 535 -6.58 -8.59 8.90
C PHE A 535 -6.05 -8.30 10.31
N ASN A 536 -6.94 -8.38 11.30
CA ASN A 536 -6.60 -8.30 12.72
C ASN A 536 -6.77 -9.69 13.36
N GLY A 537 -5.66 -10.34 13.69
CA GLY A 537 -5.65 -11.65 14.35
C GLY A 537 -5.86 -11.61 15.86
N GLY A 538 -6.00 -10.41 16.45
CA GLY A 538 -6.08 -10.21 17.90
C GLY A 538 -4.75 -10.41 18.63
N PRO A 539 -4.71 -10.17 19.95
CA PRO A 539 -3.52 -10.41 20.75
C PRO A 539 -3.18 -11.90 20.84
N ALA A 540 -1.90 -12.23 20.90
CA ALA A 540 -1.46 -13.59 21.14
C ALA A 540 -1.74 -14.00 22.60
N SER A 541 -2.74 -14.85 22.85
CA SER A 541 -3.25 -15.22 24.19
C SER A 541 -3.16 -16.72 24.49
N ALA A 542 -1.96 -17.31 24.39
CA ALA A 542 -1.77 -18.76 24.54
C ALA A 542 -2.40 -19.38 25.80
N SER A 543 -2.32 -18.69 26.95
CA SER A 543 -2.91 -19.16 28.22
C SER A 543 -4.44 -19.22 28.18
N HIS A 544 -5.07 -18.18 27.62
CA HIS A 544 -6.52 -18.14 27.44
C HIS A 544 -6.96 -19.19 26.39
N ALA A 545 -6.27 -19.24 25.25
CA ALA A 545 -6.54 -20.19 24.17
C ALA A 545 -6.48 -21.65 24.65
N LEU A 546 -5.50 -21.98 25.48
CA LEU A 546 -5.39 -23.29 26.13
C LEU A 546 -6.53 -23.52 27.15
N SER A 547 -6.90 -22.51 27.94
CA SER A 547 -7.94 -22.62 28.97
C SER A 547 -9.33 -22.92 28.40
N ILE A 548 -9.60 -22.47 27.18
CA ILE A 548 -10.89 -22.68 26.49
C ILE A 548 -10.88 -23.92 25.57
N ALA A 549 -9.72 -24.55 25.35
CA ALA A 549 -9.57 -25.67 24.44
C ALA A 549 -10.44 -26.88 24.85
N ARG A 550 -11.26 -27.37 23.93
CA ARG A 550 -12.13 -28.54 24.11
C ARG A 550 -11.99 -29.51 22.96
N GLU A 551 -11.79 -30.80 23.23
CA GLU A 551 -11.77 -31.79 22.15
C GLU A 551 -13.13 -31.82 21.41
N PRO A 552 -13.16 -31.93 20.07
CA PRO A 552 -14.39 -32.07 19.30
C PRO A 552 -15.21 -33.29 19.73
N LYS A 553 -16.55 -33.21 19.69
CA LYS A 553 -17.49 -34.22 20.23
C LYS A 553 -17.45 -35.63 19.59
N SER A 554 -16.49 -35.91 18.72
CA SER A 554 -16.27 -37.24 18.13
C SER A 554 -14.78 -37.62 18.04
N SER A 555 -13.90 -36.98 18.82
CA SER A 555 -12.49 -37.34 18.87
C SER A 555 -12.28 -38.73 19.51
N LEU A 556 -11.39 -39.50 18.89
CA LEU A 556 -10.96 -40.85 19.30
C LEU A 556 -10.49 -40.95 20.75
#